data_AF-A0A916ZV91-F1
#
_entry.id   AF-A0A916ZV91-F1
#
_cell.length_a   1.000
_cell.length_b   1.000
_cell.length_c   1.000
_cell.angle_alpha   90.00
_cell.angle_beta   90.00
_cell.angle_gamma   90.00
#
_symmetry.space_group_name_H-M   'P 1'
#
loop_
_entity.id
_entity.type
_entity.pdbx_description
1 polymer ?
#
loop_
_entity_poly.entity_id
_entity_poly.type
_entity_poly.pdbx_seq_one_letter_code
_entity_poly.pdbx_strand_id
1 'polypeptide(L)'
;MKTLLYLASGPYLDVYSNLSIDKLFFVEKDDMKWTQSYENIPTNAEWINKDILVSVAELKSRNIKIDYLVSLNEGLNEGGGGYAILSDVVMGYLSPILRDEFILICDFSHYPIDIRDQYARLDWGFEKVKELKEGDSGFIDPKTFTESQEYNSGNYGHVFKMKRISCSARFYIANQNVQMKLVQGSIWVDEESLDTIGINIKQTTLVGEAAYNSQSVSDFFLSKPKVFNLKDMTFDAILEYCEQNSIKNLGLCPWLQGNYQEVIKGLQGNLPNSLESISFYHLNINDFEQLYILSAHYFTDKFQNLFTTLKKRC
;
A
#
# COMPACT_ATOMS: atom_id res chain seq x y z
N MET A 1 -1.95 -3.53 -23.63
CA MET A 1 -0.56 -3.57 -23.15
C MET A 1 -0.56 -4.16 -21.74
N LYS A 2 -0.06 -5.38 -21.57
CA LYS A 2 0.17 -6.04 -20.29
C LYS A 2 1.55 -5.65 -19.77
N THR A 3 1.63 -5.27 -18.51
CA THR A 3 2.87 -4.84 -17.88
C THR A 3 3.16 -5.66 -16.62
N LEU A 4 4.44 -5.91 -16.36
CA LEU A 4 4.90 -6.62 -15.17
C LEU A 4 5.96 -5.80 -14.46
N LEU A 5 5.86 -5.75 -13.14
CA LEU A 5 6.85 -5.16 -12.24
C LEU A 5 7.40 -6.26 -11.34
N TYR A 6 8.70 -6.51 -11.40
CA TYR A 6 9.41 -7.41 -10.51
C TYR A 6 10.27 -6.60 -9.55
N LEU A 7 9.90 -6.63 -8.26
CA LEU A 7 10.63 -6.00 -7.17
C LEU A 7 11.68 -6.96 -6.61
N ALA A 8 12.87 -6.43 -6.30
CA ALA A 8 14.04 -7.24 -5.90
C ALA A 8 14.33 -8.34 -6.93
N SER A 9 14.41 -7.94 -8.20
CA SER A 9 14.38 -8.90 -9.31
C SER A 9 15.64 -9.76 -9.46
N GLY A 10 16.77 -9.38 -8.86
CA GLY A 10 18.04 -10.07 -9.08
C GLY A 10 18.50 -9.98 -10.54
N PRO A 11 19.16 -11.02 -11.11
CA PRO A 11 19.62 -11.01 -12.49
C PRO A 11 18.47 -11.09 -13.50
N TYR A 12 18.72 -10.59 -14.71
CA TYR A 12 17.85 -10.88 -15.85
C TYR A 12 18.03 -12.33 -16.32
N LEU A 13 16.92 -13.04 -16.54
CA LEU A 13 16.90 -14.41 -17.05
C LEU A 13 16.26 -14.45 -18.45
N ASP A 14 16.86 -15.19 -19.38
CA ASP A 14 16.37 -15.31 -20.76
C ASP A 14 14.92 -15.82 -20.84
N VAL A 15 14.48 -16.61 -19.84
CA VAL A 15 13.10 -17.12 -19.76
C VAL A 15 12.07 -15.99 -19.72
N TYR A 16 12.43 -14.79 -19.24
CA TYR A 16 11.54 -13.64 -19.21
C TYR A 16 11.12 -13.17 -20.61
N SER A 17 11.93 -13.44 -21.64
CA SER A 17 11.59 -13.14 -23.03
C SER A 17 10.42 -13.98 -23.56
N ASN A 18 10.11 -15.11 -22.92
CA ASN A 18 9.01 -15.99 -23.30
C ASN A 18 7.68 -15.62 -22.61
N LEU A 19 7.70 -14.67 -21.67
CA LEU A 19 6.49 -14.21 -21.01
C LEU A 19 5.59 -13.47 -22.00
N SER A 20 4.30 -13.77 -21.98
CA SER A 20 3.29 -13.05 -22.76
C SER A 20 2.94 -11.68 -22.12
N ILE A 21 3.96 -10.84 -21.95
CA ILE A 21 3.95 -9.52 -21.31
C ILE A 21 4.56 -8.49 -22.26
N ASP A 22 3.86 -7.37 -22.46
CA ASP A 22 4.25 -6.35 -23.43
C ASP A 22 5.35 -5.42 -22.91
N LYS A 23 5.42 -5.18 -21.59
CA LYS A 23 6.49 -4.40 -20.95
C LYS A 23 6.87 -4.98 -19.60
N LEU A 24 8.17 -5.22 -19.38
CA LEU A 24 8.74 -5.75 -18.14
C LEU A 24 9.54 -4.65 -17.44
N PHE A 25 9.32 -4.45 -16.15
CA PHE A 25 10.09 -3.56 -15.29
C PHE A 25 10.76 -4.38 -14.19
N PHE A 26 12.07 -4.31 -14.12
CA PHE A 26 12.90 -5.01 -13.14
C PHE A 26 13.50 -3.98 -12.19
N VAL A 27 13.18 -4.06 -10.91
CA VAL A 27 13.67 -3.14 -9.87
C VAL A 27 14.67 -3.87 -8.99
N GLU A 28 15.92 -3.42 -9.05
CA GLU A 28 17.02 -3.95 -8.25
C GLU A 28 18.06 -2.86 -8.02
N LYS A 29 18.49 -2.63 -6.78
CA LYS A 29 19.40 -1.53 -6.41
C LYS A 29 20.87 -1.95 -6.35
N ASP A 30 21.17 -3.25 -6.48
CA ASP A 30 22.56 -3.74 -6.45
C ASP A 30 23.30 -3.45 -7.77
N ASP A 31 23.90 -2.26 -7.84
CA ASP A 31 24.54 -1.63 -9.00
C ASP A 31 25.78 -2.37 -9.54
N MET A 32 26.32 -3.37 -8.85
CA MET A 32 27.54 -4.06 -9.31
C MET A 32 27.34 -5.55 -9.59
N LYS A 33 26.41 -6.21 -8.90
CA LYS A 33 26.27 -7.67 -9.01
C LYS A 33 25.58 -8.10 -10.30
N TRP A 34 24.61 -7.32 -10.79
CA TRP A 34 23.71 -7.74 -11.86
C TRP A 34 23.80 -6.93 -13.14
N THR A 35 24.60 -5.87 -13.17
CA THR A 35 24.72 -4.94 -14.31
C THR A 35 24.96 -5.66 -15.63
N GLN A 36 25.86 -6.65 -15.64
CA GLN A 36 26.15 -7.45 -16.84
C GLN A 36 24.93 -8.21 -17.37
N SER A 37 24.05 -8.71 -16.49
CA SER A 37 22.82 -9.40 -16.90
C SER A 37 21.83 -8.44 -17.59
N TYR A 38 21.89 -7.15 -17.24
CA TYR A 38 20.99 -6.13 -17.77
C TYR A 38 21.50 -5.39 -19.01
N GLU A 39 22.77 -5.54 -19.40
CA GLU A 39 23.38 -4.82 -20.54
C GLU A 39 22.69 -5.08 -21.88
N ASN A 40 22.14 -6.28 -22.07
CA ASN A 40 21.58 -6.72 -23.36
C ASN A 40 20.11 -7.16 -23.26
N ILE A 41 19.35 -6.57 -22.33
CA ILE A 41 17.93 -6.92 -22.20
C ILE A 41 17.12 -6.48 -23.43
N PRO A 42 16.05 -7.21 -23.76
CA PRO A 42 15.14 -6.84 -24.83
C PRO A 42 14.55 -5.42 -24.67
N THR A 43 14.15 -4.81 -25.78
CA THR A 43 13.57 -3.44 -25.80
C THR A 43 12.24 -3.32 -25.04
N ASN A 44 11.51 -4.43 -24.85
CA ASN A 44 10.31 -4.49 -24.03
C ASN A 44 10.62 -4.68 -22.54
N ALA A 45 11.89 -4.78 -22.13
CA ALA A 45 12.32 -4.79 -20.74
C ALA A 45 12.93 -3.44 -20.34
N GLU A 46 12.98 -3.18 -19.04
CA GLU A 46 13.63 -2.02 -18.46
C GLU A 46 14.13 -2.37 -17.06
N TRP A 47 15.40 -2.05 -16.81
CA TRP A 47 16.00 -2.15 -15.49
C TRP A 47 15.99 -0.79 -14.81
N ILE A 48 15.38 -0.73 -13.62
CA ILE A 48 15.34 0.45 -12.77
C ILE A 48 16.26 0.20 -11.58
N ASN A 49 17.48 0.71 -11.71
CA ASN A 49 18.52 0.57 -10.70
C ASN A 49 18.38 1.57 -9.56
N LYS A 50 17.31 1.43 -8.76
CA LYS A 50 16.95 2.32 -7.65
C LYS A 50 16.26 1.54 -6.53
N ASP A 51 16.16 2.20 -5.38
CA ASP A 51 15.27 1.76 -4.29
C ASP A 51 13.83 1.60 -4.78
N ILE A 52 13.09 0.63 -4.22
CA ILE A 52 11.71 0.32 -4.63
C ILE A 52 10.79 1.54 -4.52
N LEU A 53 10.82 2.29 -3.42
CA LEU A 53 9.92 3.45 -3.25
C LEU A 53 10.22 4.54 -4.27
N VAL A 54 11.49 4.75 -4.60
CA VAL A 54 11.91 5.69 -5.66
C VAL A 54 11.48 5.20 -7.03
N SER A 55 11.62 3.90 -7.30
CA SER A 55 11.20 3.27 -8.56
C SER A 55 9.69 3.38 -8.76
N VAL A 56 8.89 3.17 -7.70
CA VAL A 56 7.44 3.35 -7.73
C VAL A 56 7.07 4.81 -7.99
N ALA A 57 7.78 5.77 -7.40
CA ALA A 57 7.56 7.19 -7.67
C ALA A 57 7.83 7.56 -9.13
N GLU A 58 8.88 6.99 -9.73
CA GLU A 58 9.19 7.16 -11.15
C GLU A 58 8.13 6.54 -12.07
N LEU A 59 7.72 5.29 -11.80
CA LEU A 59 6.67 4.63 -12.56
C LEU A 59 5.34 5.39 -12.46
N LYS A 60 5.04 5.95 -11.29
CA LYS A 60 3.88 6.81 -11.06
C LYS A 60 3.95 8.08 -11.91
N SER A 61 5.09 8.79 -11.95
CA SER A 61 5.23 10.02 -12.75
C SER A 61 5.10 9.76 -14.27
N ARG A 62 5.42 8.53 -14.69
CA ARG A 62 5.26 8.04 -16.08
C ARG A 62 3.85 7.50 -16.38
N ASN A 63 2.92 7.58 -15.42
CA ASN A 63 1.56 7.04 -15.51
C ASN A 63 1.51 5.55 -15.89
N ILE A 64 2.50 4.76 -15.47
CA ILE A 64 2.53 3.32 -15.71
C ILE A 64 1.51 2.62 -14.80
N LYS A 65 0.78 1.66 -15.38
CA LYS A 65 -0.19 0.82 -14.67
C LYS A 65 0.18 -0.64 -14.81
N ILE A 66 0.43 -1.30 -13.67
CA ILE A 66 0.96 -2.66 -13.54
C ILE A 66 -0.15 -3.71 -13.51
N ASP A 67 -0.03 -4.72 -14.37
CA ASP A 67 -0.95 -5.86 -14.45
C ASP A 67 -0.43 -7.08 -13.66
N TYR A 68 0.88 -7.21 -13.51
CA TYR A 68 1.55 -8.28 -12.77
C TYR A 68 2.58 -7.69 -11.80
N LEU A 69 2.44 -7.97 -10.52
CA LEU A 69 3.42 -7.60 -9.49
C LEU A 69 4.13 -8.87 -9.01
N VAL A 70 5.45 -8.88 -9.03
CA VAL A 70 6.28 -10.01 -8.57
C VAL A 70 7.12 -9.56 -7.37
N SER A 71 7.06 -10.32 -6.28
CA SER A 71 7.85 -10.14 -5.05
C SER A 71 8.22 -11.51 -4.47
N LEU A 72 9.30 -12.10 -4.98
CA LEU A 72 9.72 -13.48 -4.67
C LEU A 72 11.05 -13.58 -3.93
N ASN A 73 11.93 -12.58 -4.01
CA ASN A 73 13.29 -12.63 -3.49
C ASN A 73 13.45 -11.79 -2.21
N GLU A 74 12.53 -11.92 -1.26
CA GLU A 74 12.56 -11.06 -0.07
C GLU A 74 13.58 -11.54 0.97
N GLY A 75 14.57 -10.71 1.32
CA GLY A 75 15.69 -11.10 2.18
C GLY A 75 16.43 -9.95 2.88
N LEU A 76 15.70 -8.89 3.28
CA LEU A 76 16.17 -7.74 4.07
C LEU A 76 17.33 -6.90 3.48
N ASN A 77 17.88 -7.23 2.31
CA ASN A 77 18.87 -6.40 1.61
C ASN A 77 18.56 -6.21 0.10
N GLU A 78 17.73 -7.07 -0.48
CA GLU A 78 17.33 -7.05 -1.90
C GLU A 78 16.17 -6.06 -2.14
N GLY A 79 16.24 -5.27 -3.21
CA GLY A 79 15.28 -4.16 -3.45
C GLY A 79 15.67 -2.81 -2.84
N GLY A 80 16.80 -2.77 -2.12
CA GLY A 80 17.53 -1.54 -1.85
C GLY A 80 17.15 -0.74 -0.60
N GLY A 81 16.30 -1.31 0.25
CA GLY A 81 15.87 -0.71 1.52
C GLY A 81 15.75 -1.74 2.65
N GLY A 82 15.85 -1.27 3.90
CA GLY A 82 15.76 -2.10 5.11
C GLY A 82 14.31 -2.39 5.56
N TYR A 83 13.42 -2.72 4.61
CA TYR A 83 11.99 -2.89 4.87
C TYR A 83 11.39 -4.04 4.05
N ALA A 84 10.33 -4.66 4.58
CA ALA A 84 9.59 -5.72 3.91
C ALA A 84 8.81 -5.18 2.68
N ILE A 85 8.95 -5.82 1.51
CA ILE A 85 8.33 -5.34 0.27
C ILE A 85 6.81 -5.53 0.33
N LEU A 86 6.34 -6.63 0.92
CA LEU A 86 4.91 -6.89 1.12
C LEU A 86 4.35 -6.28 2.41
N SER A 87 5.03 -5.27 2.98
CA SER A 87 4.47 -4.46 4.06
C SER A 87 3.27 -3.61 3.59
N ASP A 88 2.41 -3.26 4.53
CA ASP A 88 1.30 -2.31 4.35
C ASP A 88 1.76 -0.96 3.77
N VAL A 89 2.93 -0.47 4.21
CA VAL A 89 3.51 0.78 3.75
C VAL A 89 3.88 0.73 2.27
N VAL A 90 4.62 -0.29 1.84
CA VAL A 90 5.09 -0.42 0.45
C VAL A 90 3.92 -0.78 -0.47
N MET A 91 3.08 -1.74 -0.08
CA MET A 91 1.90 -2.12 -0.85
C MET A 91 0.88 -0.98 -0.96
N GLY A 92 0.71 -0.21 0.11
CA GLY A 92 -0.04 1.04 0.10
C GLY A 92 0.51 2.01 -0.95
N TYR A 93 1.83 2.22 -1.01
CA TYR A 93 2.45 3.15 -1.95
C TYR A 93 2.51 2.63 -3.39
N LEU A 94 2.51 1.31 -3.62
CA LEU A 94 2.34 0.69 -4.93
C LEU A 94 0.93 0.90 -5.48
N SER A 95 -0.08 0.99 -4.61
CA SER A 95 -1.49 1.06 -4.97
C SER A 95 -1.84 2.01 -6.13
N PRO A 96 -1.29 3.23 -6.25
CA PRO A 96 -1.59 4.14 -7.35
C PRO A 96 -1.10 3.65 -8.73
N ILE A 97 -0.08 2.80 -8.80
CA ILE A 97 0.42 2.25 -10.07
C ILE A 97 -0.13 0.85 -10.37
N LEU A 98 -0.82 0.20 -9.44
CA LEU A 98 -1.48 -1.08 -9.70
C LEU A 98 -2.82 -0.88 -10.44
N ARG A 99 -3.16 -1.81 -11.33
CA ARG A 99 -4.50 -1.89 -11.91
C ARG A 99 -5.54 -2.26 -10.85
N ASP A 100 -6.81 -2.00 -11.15
CA ASP A 100 -7.92 -2.40 -10.27
C ASP A 100 -8.05 -3.91 -10.16
N GLU A 101 -7.68 -4.64 -11.20
CA GLU A 101 -7.43 -6.08 -11.15
C GLU A 101 -6.01 -6.35 -11.62
N PHE A 102 -5.22 -7.06 -10.83
CA PHE A 102 -3.84 -7.42 -11.15
C PHE A 102 -3.49 -8.82 -10.62
N ILE A 103 -2.39 -9.39 -11.09
CA ILE A 103 -1.85 -10.65 -10.59
C ILE A 103 -0.68 -10.37 -9.67
N LEU A 104 -0.73 -10.88 -8.44
CA LEU A 104 0.38 -10.89 -7.50
C LEU A 104 1.06 -12.25 -7.55
N ILE A 105 2.38 -12.26 -7.74
CA ILE A 105 3.24 -13.44 -7.66
C ILE A 105 4.19 -13.20 -6.50
N CYS A 106 4.07 -13.96 -5.42
CA CYS A 106 4.81 -13.69 -4.20
C CYS A 106 5.16 -14.94 -3.42
N ASP A 107 6.16 -14.87 -2.55
CA ASP A 107 6.47 -15.93 -1.60
C ASP A 107 6.52 -15.40 -0.16
N PHE A 108 5.66 -15.92 0.70
CA PHE A 108 5.64 -15.57 2.12
C PHE A 108 6.60 -16.41 2.96
N SER A 109 7.22 -17.45 2.37
CA SER A 109 8.11 -18.36 3.10
C SER A 109 9.31 -17.65 3.73
N HIS A 110 9.70 -16.49 3.20
CA HIS A 110 10.79 -15.66 3.74
C HIS A 110 10.45 -14.98 5.07
N TYR A 111 9.18 -14.88 5.43
CA TYR A 111 8.76 -14.23 6.67
C TYR A 111 8.67 -15.21 7.84
N PRO A 112 8.96 -14.77 9.08
CA PRO A 112 8.58 -15.48 10.30
C PRO A 112 7.10 -15.86 10.32
N ILE A 113 6.75 -16.99 10.93
CA ILE A 113 5.39 -17.57 10.88
C ILE A 113 4.30 -16.60 11.39
N ASP A 114 4.61 -15.82 12.42
CA ASP A 114 3.77 -14.80 13.04
C ASP A 114 3.53 -13.57 12.14
N ILE A 115 4.43 -13.34 11.17
CA ILE A 115 4.32 -12.30 10.15
C ILE A 115 3.59 -12.83 8.90
N ARG A 116 3.78 -14.12 8.56
CA ARG A 116 3.06 -14.76 7.45
C ARG A 116 1.55 -14.67 7.60
N ASP A 117 1.02 -14.93 8.79
CA ASP A 117 -0.42 -14.85 9.04
C ASP A 117 -0.95 -13.42 8.92
N GLN A 118 -0.11 -12.41 9.20
CA GLN A 118 -0.49 -11.01 9.05
C GLN A 118 -0.52 -10.59 7.58
N TYR A 119 0.48 -10.98 6.78
CA TYR A 119 0.53 -10.69 5.36
C TYR A 119 -0.42 -11.57 4.53
N ALA A 120 -0.75 -12.77 5.00
CA ALA A 120 -1.78 -13.61 4.39
C ALA A 120 -3.17 -12.97 4.41
N ARG A 121 -3.42 -12.01 5.32
CA ARG A 121 -4.67 -11.23 5.32
C ARG A 121 -4.76 -10.27 4.14
N LEU A 122 -3.62 -9.88 3.55
CA LEU A 122 -3.54 -9.02 2.35
C LEU A 122 -4.33 -7.71 2.52
N ASP A 123 -4.38 -7.16 3.73
CA ASP A 123 -5.07 -5.90 4.05
C ASP A 123 -4.28 -4.72 3.47
N TRP A 124 -4.24 -4.62 2.15
CA TRP A 124 -3.48 -3.63 1.37
C TRP A 124 -4.39 -2.73 0.52
N GLY A 125 -5.70 -2.75 0.82
CA GLY A 125 -6.72 -2.13 -0.03
C GLY A 125 -7.05 -2.96 -1.27
N PHE A 126 -6.70 -4.25 -1.27
CA PHE A 126 -7.04 -5.22 -2.31
C PHE A 126 -7.57 -6.50 -1.67
N GLU A 127 -8.54 -7.15 -2.32
CA GLU A 127 -9.04 -8.47 -1.94
C GLU A 127 -8.42 -9.57 -2.81
N LYS A 128 -8.11 -10.72 -2.20
CA LYS A 128 -7.74 -11.95 -2.91
C LYS A 128 -9.00 -12.55 -3.53
N VAL A 129 -9.14 -12.40 -4.85
CA VAL A 129 -10.26 -12.98 -5.60
C VAL A 129 -10.08 -14.49 -5.74
N LYS A 130 -8.88 -14.93 -6.10
CA LYS A 130 -8.57 -16.33 -6.35
C LYS A 130 -7.06 -16.59 -6.26
N GLU A 131 -6.68 -17.75 -5.76
CA GLU A 131 -5.34 -18.31 -5.99
C GLU A 131 -5.31 -19.08 -7.31
N LEU A 132 -4.44 -18.63 -8.22
CA LEU A 132 -4.32 -19.17 -9.56
C LEU A 132 -3.40 -20.40 -9.56
N LYS A 133 -3.73 -21.38 -10.40
CA LYS A 133 -2.95 -22.59 -10.63
C LYS A 133 -2.57 -22.70 -12.11
N GLU A 134 -1.70 -23.66 -12.43
CA GLU A 134 -1.38 -24.00 -13.81
C GLU A 134 -2.67 -24.25 -14.63
N GLY A 135 -2.76 -23.60 -15.79
CA GLY A 135 -3.94 -23.60 -16.66
C GLY A 135 -4.93 -22.44 -16.41
N ASP A 136 -4.85 -21.74 -15.28
CA ASP A 136 -5.64 -20.52 -15.07
C ASP A 136 -5.12 -19.35 -15.92
N SER A 137 -6.03 -18.54 -16.44
CA SER A 137 -5.67 -17.32 -17.18
C SER A 137 -4.88 -16.36 -16.30
N GLY A 138 -3.69 -15.96 -16.75
CA GLY A 138 -2.78 -15.06 -16.03
C GLY A 138 -1.88 -15.76 -15.02
N PHE A 139 -1.93 -17.10 -14.92
CA PHE A 139 -0.93 -17.83 -14.15
C PHE A 139 0.44 -17.74 -14.81
N ILE A 140 1.46 -17.40 -14.03
CA ILE A 140 2.88 -17.53 -14.38
C ILE A 140 3.50 -18.33 -13.24
N ASP A 141 4.20 -19.41 -13.56
CA ASP A 141 4.84 -20.26 -12.56
C ASP A 141 5.89 -19.43 -11.78
N PRO A 142 5.78 -19.30 -10.44
CA PRO A 142 6.78 -18.61 -9.62
C PRO A 142 8.21 -19.10 -9.86
N LYS A 143 8.39 -20.37 -10.24
CA LYS A 143 9.71 -20.93 -10.59
C LYS A 143 10.39 -20.24 -11.78
N THR A 144 9.64 -19.52 -12.60
CA THR A 144 10.18 -18.70 -13.69
C THR A 144 11.14 -17.62 -13.19
N PHE A 145 10.99 -17.20 -11.93
CA PHE A 145 11.71 -16.07 -11.34
C PHE A 145 12.82 -16.50 -10.36
N THR A 146 13.17 -17.79 -10.31
CA THR A 146 14.26 -18.30 -9.47
C THR A 146 15.19 -19.21 -10.26
N GLU A 147 16.50 -19.03 -10.08
CA GLU A 147 17.52 -19.92 -10.64
C GLU A 147 17.67 -21.22 -9.82
N SER A 148 17.30 -21.21 -8.53
CA SER A 148 17.56 -22.28 -7.58
C SER A 148 16.38 -23.25 -7.45
N GLN A 149 16.10 -24.01 -8.51
CA GLN A 149 15.08 -25.07 -8.47
C GLN A 149 15.35 -26.15 -7.40
N GLU A 150 16.59 -26.29 -6.94
CA GLU A 150 17.04 -27.35 -6.04
C GLU A 150 16.72 -27.12 -4.55
N TYR A 151 16.42 -25.90 -4.11
CA TYR A 151 16.28 -25.59 -2.68
C TYR A 151 14.84 -25.59 -2.13
N ASN A 152 13.82 -25.64 -2.99
CA ASN A 152 12.42 -25.50 -2.56
C ASN A 152 11.56 -26.71 -2.98
N SER A 153 11.69 -27.81 -2.24
CA SER A 153 10.92 -29.05 -2.42
C SER A 153 9.49 -28.92 -1.89
N GLY A 154 8.68 -28.08 -2.55
CA GLY A 154 7.24 -27.97 -2.37
C GLY A 154 6.79 -26.67 -1.68
N ASN A 155 5.80 -26.01 -2.28
CA ASN A 155 5.21 -24.72 -1.86
C ASN A 155 6.08 -23.47 -2.06
N TYR A 156 6.84 -23.40 -3.16
CA TYR A 156 7.51 -22.14 -3.53
C TYR A 156 6.55 -21.23 -4.29
N GLY A 157 6.31 -20.06 -3.72
CA GLY A 157 5.54 -19.00 -4.35
C GLY A 157 4.05 -19.28 -4.47
N HIS A 158 3.29 -18.20 -4.54
CA HIS A 158 1.86 -18.17 -4.73
C HIS A 158 1.52 -17.17 -5.82
N VAL A 159 0.43 -17.44 -6.54
CA VAL A 159 -0.09 -16.56 -7.58
C VAL A 159 -1.53 -16.20 -7.22
N PHE A 160 -1.81 -14.92 -7.00
CA PHE A 160 -3.13 -14.42 -6.63
C PHE A 160 -3.68 -13.48 -7.67
N LYS A 161 -4.93 -13.68 -8.07
CA LYS A 161 -5.72 -12.62 -8.69
C LYS A 161 -6.22 -11.69 -7.60
N MET A 162 -5.81 -10.43 -7.68
CA MET A 162 -6.15 -9.37 -6.73
C MET A 162 -7.15 -8.42 -7.36
N LYS A 163 -8.03 -7.84 -6.53
CA LYS A 163 -8.96 -6.79 -6.95
C LYS A 163 -8.98 -5.65 -5.94
N ARG A 164 -8.98 -4.41 -6.42
CA ARG A 164 -9.01 -3.21 -5.59
C ARG A 164 -10.32 -3.14 -4.80
N ILE A 165 -10.21 -2.90 -3.50
CA ILE A 165 -11.35 -2.58 -2.66
C ILE A 165 -11.73 -1.14 -2.97
N SER A 166 -12.97 -0.92 -3.41
CA SER A 166 -13.55 0.40 -3.62
C SER A 166 -14.69 0.63 -2.64
N CYS A 167 -14.34 0.70 -1.36
CA CYS A 167 -15.29 0.96 -0.28
C CYS A 167 -14.98 2.31 0.37
N SER A 168 -15.98 3.18 0.39
CA SER A 168 -15.93 4.42 1.18
C SER A 168 -17.24 4.60 1.91
N ALA A 169 -17.16 4.98 3.18
CA ALA A 169 -18.31 5.34 3.99
C ALA A 169 -18.25 6.85 4.26
N ARG A 170 -19.34 7.54 3.92
CA ARG A 170 -19.52 8.93 4.33
C ARG A 170 -20.18 8.95 5.69
N PHE A 171 -19.75 9.87 6.54
CA PHE A 171 -20.41 10.15 7.78
C PHE A 171 -20.57 11.66 7.93
N TYR A 172 -21.58 12.05 8.70
CA TYR A 172 -21.96 13.45 8.87
C TYR A 172 -21.97 13.74 10.36
N ILE A 173 -21.35 14.85 10.74
CA ILE A 173 -21.44 15.40 12.10
C ILE A 173 -22.28 16.66 12.02
N ALA A 174 -23.29 16.73 12.87
CA ALA A 174 -24.25 17.83 12.87
C ALA A 174 -23.53 19.17 13.02
N ASN A 175 -24.00 20.19 12.29
CA ASN A 175 -23.48 21.57 12.29
C ASN A 175 -22.07 21.75 11.71
N GLN A 176 -21.53 20.74 11.00
CA GLN A 176 -20.29 20.88 10.24
C GLN A 176 -20.60 20.97 8.74
N ASN A 177 -20.00 21.96 8.07
CA ASN A 177 -19.98 22.05 6.61
C ASN A 177 -18.79 21.32 5.98
N VAL A 178 -18.11 20.46 6.74
CA VAL A 178 -16.93 19.69 6.32
C VAL A 178 -17.35 18.30 5.86
N GLN A 179 -16.92 17.90 4.66
CA GLN A 179 -17.16 16.54 4.17
C GLN A 179 -16.24 15.55 4.88
N MET A 180 -16.82 14.52 5.50
CA MET A 180 -16.06 13.47 6.16
C MET A 180 -16.24 12.12 5.46
N LYS A 181 -15.12 11.46 5.15
CA LYS A 181 -15.10 10.13 4.52
C LYS A 181 -14.15 9.17 5.24
N LEU A 182 -14.60 7.95 5.44
CA LEU A 182 -13.76 6.78 5.71
C LEU A 182 -13.51 6.08 4.38
N VAL A 183 -12.25 5.87 4.03
CA VAL A 183 -11.85 5.25 2.76
C VAL A 183 -11.06 4.00 3.08
N GLN A 184 -11.61 2.83 2.72
CA GLN A 184 -10.87 1.58 2.78
C GLN A 184 -10.03 1.47 1.50
N GLY A 185 -8.77 1.90 1.60
CA GLY A 185 -7.85 2.00 0.48
C GLY A 185 -6.64 2.87 0.83
N SER A 186 -5.67 2.87 -0.07
CA SER A 186 -4.43 3.64 0.11
C SER A 186 -4.66 5.13 -0.06
N ILE A 187 -4.17 5.93 0.90
CA ILE A 187 -4.14 7.39 0.84
C ILE A 187 -3.41 7.92 -0.40
N TRP A 188 -2.43 7.16 -0.91
CA TRP A 188 -1.58 7.59 -2.02
C TRP A 188 -2.29 7.63 -3.37
N VAL A 189 -3.47 7.00 -3.47
CA VAL A 189 -4.34 7.07 -4.66
C VAL A 189 -4.88 8.48 -4.84
N ASP A 190 -5.17 9.17 -3.72
CA ASP A 190 -5.76 10.50 -3.68
C ASP A 190 -4.70 11.61 -3.44
N GLU A 191 -3.39 11.30 -3.51
CA GLU A 191 -2.27 12.21 -3.17
C GLU A 191 -2.36 13.60 -3.83
N GLU A 192 -2.78 13.65 -5.10
CA GLU A 192 -2.91 14.91 -5.83
C GLU A 192 -4.08 15.77 -5.36
N SER A 193 -5.17 15.13 -4.92
CA SER A 193 -6.40 15.80 -4.47
C SER A 193 -6.35 16.31 -3.03
N LEU A 194 -5.36 15.85 -2.27
CA LEU A 194 -5.14 16.23 -0.88
C LEU A 194 -4.19 17.43 -0.81
N ASP A 195 -4.45 18.35 0.11
CA ASP A 195 -3.52 19.45 0.40
C ASP A 195 -2.44 18.98 1.36
N THR A 196 -2.80 18.10 2.30
CA THR A 196 -1.87 17.52 3.28
C THR A 196 -2.25 16.09 3.66
N ILE A 197 -1.23 15.30 3.99
CA ILE A 197 -1.28 13.87 4.26
C ILE A 197 -0.60 13.61 5.61
N GLY A 198 -1.36 13.17 6.59
CA GLY A 198 -0.85 12.66 7.85
C GLY A 198 -0.62 11.16 7.78
N ILE A 199 0.61 10.71 8.03
CA ILE A 199 0.95 9.29 8.18
C ILE A 199 1.56 9.03 9.56
N ASN A 200 1.26 7.87 10.14
CA ASN A 200 1.92 7.43 11.36
C ASN A 200 3.13 6.56 11.01
N ILE A 201 4.32 7.15 11.02
CA ILE A 201 5.55 6.40 10.75
C ILE A 201 6.56 6.59 11.88
N LYS A 202 7.08 5.47 12.39
CA LYS A 202 8.20 5.50 13.32
C LYS A 202 9.44 5.92 12.55
N GLN A 203 10.02 7.06 12.89
CA GLN A 203 11.37 7.40 12.43
C GLN A 203 12.34 6.39 13.04
N THR A 204 12.90 5.54 12.19
CA THR A 204 13.98 4.62 12.54
C THR A 204 15.22 5.12 11.82
N THR A 205 16.19 5.64 12.58
CA THR A 205 17.52 5.89 12.05
C THR A 205 18.17 4.53 11.82
N LEU A 206 18.43 4.18 10.56
CA LEU A 206 19.26 3.02 10.24
C LEU A 206 20.67 3.32 10.78
N VAL A 207 21.24 2.38 11.53
CA VAL A 207 22.58 2.50 12.14
C VAL A 207 23.45 1.32 11.70
N GLY A 208 24.75 1.55 11.54
CA GLY A 208 25.71 0.52 11.12
C GLY A 208 25.75 0.28 9.60
N GLU A 209 26.29 -0.86 9.16
CA GLU A 209 26.41 -1.25 7.74
C GLU A 209 25.04 -1.28 7.02
N ALA A 210 23.95 -1.54 7.75
CA ALA A 210 22.58 -1.48 7.24
C ALA A 210 22.12 -0.07 6.83
N ALA A 211 22.83 0.99 7.22
CA ALA A 211 22.60 2.38 6.81
C ALA A 211 23.36 2.76 5.54
N TYR A 212 24.38 1.98 5.15
CA TYR A 212 25.19 2.26 3.99
C TYR A 212 24.38 1.91 2.75
N ASN A 213 23.89 2.92 2.04
CA ASN A 213 23.10 2.85 0.81
C ASN A 213 21.62 2.46 0.93
N SER A 214 21.00 2.39 2.10
CA SER A 214 19.56 2.11 2.24
C SER A 214 18.75 3.40 2.42
N GLN A 215 17.63 3.54 1.71
CA GLN A 215 16.70 4.64 1.93
C GLN A 215 15.84 4.30 3.15
N SER A 216 15.80 5.18 4.16
CA SER A 216 14.84 5.04 5.25
C SER A 216 13.42 5.30 4.73
N VAL A 217 12.48 4.41 5.08
CA VAL A 217 11.05 4.55 4.74
C VAL A 217 10.50 5.86 5.29
N SER A 218 10.86 6.22 6.53
CA SER A 218 10.42 7.49 7.13
C SER A 218 10.94 8.69 6.35
N ASP A 219 12.21 8.65 5.96
CA ASP A 219 12.84 9.80 5.29
C ASP A 219 12.29 9.96 3.88
N PHE A 220 12.00 8.85 3.20
CA PHE A 220 11.34 8.89 1.90
C PHE A 220 9.98 9.59 1.99
N PHE A 221 9.08 9.14 2.87
CA PHE A 221 7.75 9.73 2.94
C PHE A 221 7.74 11.13 3.52
N LEU A 222 8.52 11.40 4.57
CA LEU A 222 8.56 12.72 5.21
C LEU A 222 9.30 13.77 4.36
N SER A 223 10.07 13.36 3.33
CA SER A 223 10.62 14.30 2.35
C SER A 223 9.59 14.86 1.37
N LYS A 224 8.39 14.27 1.29
CA LYS A 224 7.33 14.71 0.37
C LYS A 224 6.69 16.02 0.90
N PRO A 225 6.49 17.05 0.06
CA PRO A 225 6.03 18.38 0.51
C PRO A 225 4.70 18.41 1.27
N LYS A 226 3.77 17.49 0.97
CA LYS A 226 2.43 17.45 1.57
C LYS A 226 2.33 16.51 2.77
N VAL A 227 3.43 15.86 3.19
CA VAL A 227 3.38 14.78 4.19
C VAL A 227 3.90 15.28 5.53
N PHE A 228 3.18 14.96 6.61
CA PHE A 228 3.63 15.17 7.98
C PHE A 228 3.44 13.92 8.83
N ASN A 229 4.21 13.83 9.91
CA ASN A 229 4.18 12.67 10.79
C ASN A 229 3.13 12.84 11.89
N LEU A 230 2.17 11.91 11.96
CA LEU A 230 1.13 11.86 13.00
C LEU A 230 1.61 11.28 14.32
N LYS A 231 2.82 10.72 14.36
CA LYS A 231 3.37 10.11 15.55
C LYS A 231 3.31 11.10 16.72
N ASP A 232 2.67 10.68 17.81
CA ASP A 232 2.49 11.45 19.04
C ASP A 232 1.66 12.75 18.90
N MET A 233 0.96 12.96 17.76
CA MET A 233 0.06 14.10 17.57
C MET A 233 -1.34 13.85 18.13
N THR A 234 -1.86 14.83 18.87
CA THR A 234 -3.29 14.90 19.21
C THR A 234 -4.11 15.39 18.03
N PHE A 235 -5.42 15.14 18.03
CA PHE A 235 -6.29 15.65 16.98
C PHE A 235 -6.36 17.18 16.95
N ASP A 236 -6.37 17.82 18.13
CA ASP A 236 -6.36 19.28 18.23
C ASP A 236 -5.10 19.90 17.59
N ALA A 237 -3.94 19.28 17.77
CA ALA A 237 -2.70 19.71 17.13
C ALA A 237 -2.76 19.60 15.60
N ILE A 238 -3.44 18.57 15.07
CA ILE A 238 -3.68 18.41 13.64
C ILE A 238 -4.60 19.53 13.13
N LEU A 239 -5.66 19.85 13.85
CA LEU A 239 -6.58 20.93 13.48
C LEU A 239 -5.89 22.31 13.53
N GLU A 240 -5.06 22.56 14.54
CA GLU A 240 -4.25 23.79 14.63
C GLU A 240 -3.31 23.91 13.42
N TYR A 241 -2.62 22.84 13.05
CA TYR A 241 -1.80 22.81 11.84
C TYR A 241 -2.63 23.13 10.58
N CYS A 242 -3.84 22.59 10.47
CA CYS A 242 -4.72 22.85 9.33
C CYS A 242 -5.14 24.33 9.25
N GLU A 243 -5.50 24.94 10.38
CA GLU A 243 -5.86 26.37 10.43
C GLU A 243 -4.65 27.25 10.04
N GLN A 244 -3.49 26.99 10.64
CA GLN A 244 -2.27 27.77 10.37
C GLN A 244 -1.82 27.72 8.90
N ASN A 245 -2.05 26.59 8.22
CA ASN A 245 -1.65 26.38 6.84
C ASN A 245 -2.81 26.51 5.84
N SER A 246 -4.00 26.93 6.29
CA SER A 246 -5.20 27.08 5.45
C SER A 246 -5.53 25.83 4.61
N ILE A 247 -5.43 24.66 5.24
CA ILE A 247 -5.65 23.35 4.61
C ILE A 247 -7.15 23.17 4.31
N LYS A 248 -7.48 22.78 3.07
CA LYS A 248 -8.86 22.49 2.67
C LYS A 248 -9.16 20.99 2.66
N ASN A 249 -8.23 20.18 2.16
CA ASN A 249 -8.42 18.74 2.00
C ASN A 249 -7.36 17.96 2.78
N LEU A 250 -7.78 17.40 3.93
CA LEU A 250 -6.94 16.63 4.84
C LEU A 250 -7.11 15.12 4.61
N GLY A 251 -6.00 14.41 4.43
CA GLY A 251 -5.95 12.95 4.47
C GLY A 251 -5.20 12.43 5.68
N LEU A 252 -5.76 11.44 6.39
CA LEU A 252 -5.16 10.85 7.60
C LEU A 252 -5.14 9.33 7.51
N CYS A 253 -3.97 8.73 7.69
CA CYS A 253 -3.82 7.31 8.00
C CYS A 253 -4.04 7.05 9.49
N PRO A 254 -4.24 5.79 9.94
CA PRO A 254 -4.46 5.47 11.34
C PRO A 254 -3.25 5.80 12.22
N TRP A 255 -3.47 6.41 13.39
CA TRP A 255 -2.38 6.78 14.32
C TRP A 255 -2.67 6.56 15.80
N LEU A 256 -3.94 6.35 16.19
CA LEU A 256 -4.35 6.20 17.59
C LEU A 256 -4.63 4.75 18.02
N GLN A 257 -4.14 3.77 17.26
CA GLN A 257 -4.26 2.33 17.58
C GLN A 257 -5.71 1.90 17.89
N GLY A 258 -6.68 2.43 17.12
CA GLY A 258 -8.10 2.14 17.30
C GLY A 258 -8.83 3.01 18.34
N ASN A 259 -8.13 3.84 19.12
CA ASN A 259 -8.75 4.72 20.11
C ASN A 259 -9.01 6.14 19.55
N TYR A 260 -10.16 6.32 18.90
CA TYR A 260 -10.53 7.57 18.22
C TYR A 260 -11.53 8.43 19.00
N GLN A 261 -11.73 8.20 20.30
CA GLN A 261 -12.69 8.97 21.11
C GLN A 261 -12.40 10.48 21.12
N GLU A 262 -11.12 10.86 21.18
CA GLU A 262 -10.71 12.26 21.14
C GLU A 262 -10.98 12.89 19.76
N VAL A 263 -10.78 12.13 18.68
CA VAL A 263 -11.13 12.57 17.33
C VAL A 263 -12.63 12.81 17.22
N ILE A 264 -13.46 11.88 17.71
CA ILE A 264 -14.93 12.03 17.68
C ILE A 264 -15.36 13.31 18.42
N LYS A 265 -14.78 13.58 19.60
CA LYS A 265 -15.06 14.81 20.36
C LYS A 265 -14.60 16.07 19.61
N GLY A 266 -13.38 16.06 19.06
CA GLY A 266 -12.85 17.20 18.32
C GLY A 266 -13.65 17.51 17.05
N LEU A 267 -14.14 16.48 16.35
CA LEU A 267 -15.00 16.65 15.18
C LEU A 267 -16.37 17.26 15.51
N GLN A 268 -16.85 17.13 16.76
CA GLN A 268 -18.07 17.79 17.24
C GLN A 268 -17.82 19.25 17.66
N GLY A 269 -16.56 19.65 17.82
CA GLY A 269 -16.14 21.02 18.13
C GLY A 269 -16.08 21.93 16.89
N ASN A 270 -15.47 23.11 17.02
CA ASN A 270 -15.26 23.99 15.88
C ASN A 270 -14.08 23.50 15.04
N LEU A 271 -14.35 23.16 13.78
CA LEU A 271 -13.31 22.81 12.81
C LEU A 271 -12.72 24.08 12.18
N PRO A 272 -11.46 24.03 11.69
CA PRO A 272 -10.84 25.11 10.93
C PRO A 272 -11.75 25.60 9.79
N ASN A 273 -11.90 26.91 9.64
CA ASN A 273 -12.83 27.49 8.65
C ASN A 273 -12.41 27.21 7.20
N SER A 274 -11.11 27.00 7.00
CA SER A 274 -10.52 26.65 5.71
C SER A 274 -10.82 25.22 5.28
N LEU A 275 -11.16 24.34 6.23
CA LEU A 275 -11.27 22.91 5.99
C LEU A 275 -12.58 22.58 5.26
N GLU A 276 -12.46 21.96 4.10
CA GLU A 276 -13.58 21.53 3.26
C GLU A 276 -13.82 20.02 3.40
N SER A 277 -12.75 19.23 3.61
CA SER A 277 -12.87 17.78 3.78
C SER A 277 -11.82 17.15 4.71
N ILE A 278 -12.23 16.09 5.41
CA ILE A 278 -11.35 15.19 6.16
C ILE A 278 -11.60 13.75 5.68
N SER A 279 -10.50 13.09 5.32
CA SER A 279 -10.52 11.75 4.75
C SER A 279 -9.66 10.81 5.58
N PHE A 280 -10.29 9.80 6.18
CA PHE A 280 -9.64 8.79 7.01
C PHE A 280 -9.37 7.54 6.16
N TYR A 281 -8.13 7.34 5.75
CA TYR A 281 -7.70 6.22 4.90
C TYR A 281 -7.17 5.08 5.74
N HIS A 282 -7.63 3.87 5.49
CA HIS A 282 -7.13 2.66 6.16
C HIS A 282 -7.10 1.51 5.19
N LEU A 283 -6.20 0.56 5.45
CA LEU A 283 -6.15 -0.68 4.70
C LEU A 283 -6.90 -1.79 5.44
N ASN A 284 -6.82 -1.79 6.78
CA ASN A 284 -7.54 -2.72 7.64
C ASN A 284 -8.83 -2.07 8.19
N ILE A 285 -9.97 -2.74 7.99
CA ILE A 285 -11.29 -2.24 8.39
C ILE A 285 -11.42 -1.95 9.89
N ASN A 286 -10.58 -2.57 10.73
CA ASN A 286 -10.62 -2.38 12.18
C ASN A 286 -9.87 -1.12 12.63
N ASP A 287 -9.04 -0.50 11.78
CA ASP A 287 -8.20 0.64 12.16
C ASP A 287 -9.02 1.84 12.63
N PHE A 288 -10.22 2.03 12.06
CA PHE A 288 -11.15 3.12 12.39
C PHE A 288 -12.52 2.61 12.83
N GLU A 289 -12.60 1.44 13.48
CA GLU A 289 -13.87 0.83 13.93
C GLU A 289 -14.77 1.84 14.69
N GLN A 290 -14.18 2.65 15.58
CA GLN A 290 -14.92 3.67 16.34
C GLN A 290 -15.50 4.80 15.46
N LEU A 291 -14.81 5.19 14.38
CA LEU A 291 -15.32 6.20 13.45
C LEU A 291 -16.41 5.62 12.54
N TYR A 292 -16.29 4.34 12.19
CA TYR A 292 -17.30 3.63 11.39
C TYR A 292 -18.68 3.62 12.05
N ILE A 293 -18.75 3.58 13.38
CA ILE A 293 -19.99 3.74 14.16
C ILE A 293 -20.70 5.06 13.84
N LEU A 294 -20.00 6.10 13.39
CA LEU A 294 -20.65 7.37 13.01
C LEU A 294 -21.30 7.32 11.61
N SER A 295 -21.07 6.25 10.84
CA SER A 295 -21.61 6.10 9.49
C SER A 295 -22.87 5.22 9.47
N ALA A 296 -23.94 5.69 8.82
CA ALA A 296 -25.18 4.93 8.66
C ALA A 296 -24.99 3.65 7.80
N HIS A 297 -24.01 3.67 6.89
CA HIS A 297 -23.66 2.55 6.01
C HIS A 297 -23.00 1.37 6.76
N TYR A 298 -22.07 1.64 7.70
CA TYR A 298 -21.44 0.57 8.47
C TYR A 298 -22.46 -0.25 9.28
N PHE A 299 -23.43 0.42 9.90
CA PHE A 299 -24.49 -0.26 10.64
C PHE A 299 -25.43 -1.09 9.76
N THR A 300 -25.69 -0.66 8.54
CA THR A 300 -26.59 -1.40 7.62
C THR A 300 -25.90 -2.59 6.97
N ASP A 301 -24.60 -2.50 6.65
CA ASP A 301 -23.86 -3.57 5.97
C ASP A 301 -23.28 -4.63 6.94
N LYS A 302 -22.84 -4.25 8.15
CA LYS A 302 -22.29 -5.20 9.15
C LYS A 302 -23.32 -5.74 10.15
N PHE A 303 -24.43 -5.03 10.38
CA PHE A 303 -25.45 -5.40 11.38
C PHE A 303 -26.86 -5.53 10.79
N GLN A 304 -27.02 -6.18 9.63
CA GLN A 304 -28.35 -6.41 9.01
C GLN A 304 -29.39 -7.03 9.99
N ASN A 305 -28.96 -7.86 10.95
CA ASN A 305 -29.83 -8.51 11.94
C ASN A 305 -30.26 -7.61 13.12
N LEU A 306 -29.63 -6.45 13.32
CA LEU A 306 -30.04 -5.52 14.39
C LEU A 306 -31.25 -4.67 13.93
N PHE A 307 -31.33 -4.34 12.63
CA PHE A 307 -32.44 -3.58 12.04
C PHE A 307 -33.78 -4.33 12.06
N THR A 308 -33.78 -5.66 11.95
CA THR A 308 -35.00 -6.49 12.05
C THR A 308 -35.63 -6.45 13.44
N THR A 309 -34.85 -6.13 14.48
CA THR A 309 -35.31 -6.09 15.87
C THR A 309 -35.92 -4.73 16.24
N LEU A 310 -35.46 -3.64 15.62
CA LEU A 310 -35.98 -2.29 15.85
C LEU A 310 -37.24 -1.96 15.04
N LYS A 311 -37.49 -2.64 13.91
CA LYS A 311 -38.75 -2.52 13.15
C LYS A 311 -39.98 -3.15 13.82
N LYS A 312 -39.83 -3.84 14.95
CA LYS A 312 -40.96 -4.38 15.75
C LYS A 312 -41.37 -3.48 16.92
N ARG A 313 -40.82 -2.26 17.04
CA ARG A 313 -41.20 -1.27 18.05
C ARG A 313 -41.36 0.16 17.52
N CYS A 314 -41.91 0.30 16.32
CA CYS A 314 -42.69 1.46 15.88
C CYS A 314 -43.94 0.95 15.16
#